data_AF-A0A6A6RMN7-F1
#
_entry.id   AF-A0A6A6RMN7-F1
#
_cell.length_a   1.000
_cell.length_b   1.000
_cell.length_c   1.000
_cell.angle_alpha   90.00
_cell.angle_beta   90.00
_cell.angle_gamma   90.00
#
_symmetry.space_group_name_H-M   'P 1'
#
loop_
_entity.id
_entity.type
_entity.pdbx_description
1 polymer ?
#
loop_
_entity_poly.entity_id
_entity_poly.type
_entity_poly.pdbx_seq_one_letter_code
_entity_poly.pdbx_strand_id
1 'polypeptide(L)'
;MALQTLRSVSSTLGVHRSALPYRRAIVASTTEKLVAELKAPGSPKRIVSQTPVTFVFSGQGAQRHAMGLKLIKFSRVFQLSIMSAMEDALRRQGCQWSLRSPHLEPAK
;
A
#
# COMPACT_ATOMS: atom_id res chain seq x y z
N MET A 1 -11.14 19.30 -8.59
CA MET A 1 -12.46 18.60 -8.62
C MET A 1 -12.35 17.11 -8.90
N ALA A 2 -11.72 16.63 -9.98
CA ALA A 2 -11.70 15.20 -10.36
C ALA A 2 -11.17 14.23 -9.27
N LEU A 3 -10.11 14.57 -8.54
CA LEU A 3 -9.57 13.75 -7.45
C LEU A 3 -10.57 13.57 -6.29
N GLN A 4 -11.37 14.59 -6.01
CA GLN A 4 -12.39 14.55 -4.96
C GLN A 4 -13.52 13.60 -5.34
N THR A 5 -13.90 13.59 -6.62
CA THR A 5 -14.85 12.62 -7.17
C THR A 5 -14.36 11.17 -7.03
N LEU A 6 -13.11 10.87 -7.40
CA LEU A 6 -12.56 9.51 -7.28
C LEU A 6 -12.52 9.02 -5.83
N ARG A 7 -12.11 9.89 -4.90
CA ARG A 7 -12.09 9.56 -3.47
C ARG A 7 -13.50 9.28 -2.95
N SER A 8 -14.48 10.12 -3.27
CA SER A 8 -15.88 9.96 -2.84
C SER A 8 -16.52 8.69 -3.41
N VAL A 9 -16.25 8.37 -4.69
CA VAL A 9 -16.72 7.13 -5.31
C VAL A 9 -16.11 5.92 -4.60
N SER A 10 -14.78 5.91 -4.39
CA SER A 10 -14.10 4.82 -3.69
C SER A 10 -14.64 4.63 -2.27
N SER A 11 -14.88 5.71 -1.52
CA SER A 11 -15.42 5.66 -0.17
C SER A 11 -16.85 5.11 -0.15
N THR A 12 -17.69 5.57 -1.08
CA THR A 12 -19.08 5.12 -1.20
C THR A 12 -19.16 3.63 -1.52
N LEU A 13 -18.35 3.14 -2.47
CA LEU A 13 -18.31 1.73 -2.84
C LEU A 13 -17.73 0.84 -1.74
N GLY A 14 -16.75 1.33 -0.98
CA GLY A 14 -16.08 0.56 0.07
C GLY A 14 -16.85 0.47 1.38
N VAL A 15 -17.61 1.51 1.74
CA VAL A 15 -18.18 1.65 3.10
C VAL A 15 -19.70 1.84 3.10
N HIS A 16 -20.29 2.37 2.02
CA HIS A 16 -21.72 2.76 1.96
C HIS A 16 -22.54 1.94 0.97
N ARG A 17 -22.05 0.76 0.56
CA ARG A 17 -22.75 -0.19 -0.32
C ARG A 17 -22.65 -1.60 0.26
N SER A 18 -23.64 -2.43 -0.05
CA SER A 18 -23.67 -3.83 0.39
C SER A 18 -22.46 -4.62 -0.12
N ALA A 19 -21.81 -5.35 0.78
CA ALA A 19 -20.60 -6.11 0.48
C ALA A 19 -20.93 -7.49 -0.14
N LEU A 20 -21.32 -7.50 -1.41
CA LEU A 20 -21.80 -8.70 -2.12
C LEU A 20 -20.73 -9.82 -2.24
N PRO A 21 -21.15 -11.09 -2.48
CA PRO A 21 -20.23 -12.23 -2.57
C PRO A 21 -19.28 -12.20 -3.77
N TYR A 22 -19.65 -11.59 -4.88
CA TYR A 22 -18.83 -11.48 -6.09
C TYR A 22 -18.23 -10.08 -6.17
N ARG A 23 -16.91 -9.97 -6.15
CA ARG A 23 -16.20 -8.69 -6.06
C ARG A 23 -15.14 -8.53 -7.15
N ARG A 24 -15.02 -7.30 -7.64
CA ARG A 24 -13.92 -6.82 -8.48
C ARG A 24 -13.42 -5.51 -7.87
N ALA A 25 -12.10 -5.38 -7.74
CA ALA A 25 -11.47 -4.17 -7.25
C ALA A 25 -10.58 -3.58 -8.33
N ILE A 26 -10.58 -2.25 -8.46
CA ILE A 26 -9.78 -1.50 -9.44
C ILE A 26 -8.98 -0.45 -8.67
N VAL A 27 -7.68 -0.33 -8.98
CA VAL A 27 -6.80 0.71 -8.44
C VAL A 27 -6.51 1.70 -9.55
N ALA A 28 -6.96 2.95 -9.40
CA ALA A 28 -6.77 4.00 -10.38
C ALA A 28 -6.42 5.33 -9.71
N SER A 29 -5.52 6.08 -10.33
CA SER A 29 -5.11 7.42 -9.87
C SER A 29 -5.77 8.56 -10.66
N THR A 30 -6.45 8.23 -11.76
CA THR A 30 -7.18 9.19 -12.63
C THR A 30 -8.49 8.59 -13.12
N THR A 31 -9.41 9.44 -13.56
CA THR A 31 -10.73 9.03 -14.06
C THR A 31 -10.62 8.23 -15.35
N GLU A 32 -9.69 8.63 -16.23
CA GLU A 32 -9.46 7.99 -17.52
C GLU A 32 -8.99 6.54 -17.33
N LYS A 33 -8.06 6.33 -16.38
CA LYS A 33 -7.61 4.98 -15.99
C LYS A 33 -8.73 4.15 -15.39
N LEU A 34 -9.55 4.74 -14.52
CA LEU A 34 -10.70 4.04 -13.93
C LEU A 34 -11.69 3.60 -15.02
N VAL A 35 -12.02 4.48 -15.95
CA VAL A 35 -12.94 4.19 -17.06
C VAL A 35 -12.36 3.12 -17.99
N ALA A 36 -11.06 3.19 -18.30
CA ALA A 36 -10.39 2.18 -19.12
C ALA A 36 -10.45 0.80 -18.46
N GLU A 37 -10.12 0.71 -17.17
CA GLU A 37 -10.19 -0.54 -16.41
C GLU A 37 -11.62 -1.08 -16.30
N LEU A 38 -12.62 -0.22 -16.08
CA LEU A 38 -14.01 -0.64 -16.02
C LEU A 38 -14.50 -1.25 -17.34
N LYS A 39 -14.02 -0.73 -18.48
CA LYS A 39 -14.34 -1.26 -19.82
C LYS A 39 -13.57 -2.54 -20.13
N ALA A 40 -12.40 -2.75 -19.52
CA ALA A 40 -11.62 -3.95 -19.73
C ALA A 40 -12.37 -5.19 -19.18
N PRO A 41 -12.37 -6.31 -19.91
CA PRO A 41 -12.98 -7.54 -19.45
C PRO A 41 -12.30 -8.01 -18.16
N GLY A 42 -13.10 -8.31 -17.14
CA GLY A 42 -12.62 -8.80 -15.87
C GLY A 42 -13.75 -9.45 -15.09
N SER A 43 -13.60 -10.73 -14.78
CA SER A 43 -14.61 -11.49 -14.03
C SER A 43 -14.51 -11.19 -12.54
N PRO A 44 -15.64 -10.93 -11.86
CA PRO A 44 -15.64 -10.79 -10.42
C PRO A 44 -15.29 -12.13 -9.78
N LYS A 45 -14.49 -12.10 -8.71
CA LYS A 45 -14.16 -13.29 -7.94
C LYS A 45 -15.14 -13.45 -6.79
N ARG A 46 -15.61 -14.67 -6.56
CA ARG A 46 -16.37 -15.00 -5.36
C ARG A 46 -15.45 -14.93 -4.16
N ILE A 47 -15.86 -14.22 -3.11
CA ILE A 47 -15.11 -14.20 -1.86
C ILE A 47 -15.19 -15.56 -1.17
N VAL A 48 -14.08 -15.98 -0.58
CA VAL A 48 -14.06 -17.06 0.41
C VAL A 48 -14.28 -16.40 1.76
N SER A 49 -15.33 -16.79 2.48
CA SER A 49 -15.63 -16.21 3.79
C SER A 49 -14.56 -16.61 4.81
N GLN A 50 -14.13 -15.63 5.62
CA GLN A 50 -13.52 -15.81 6.95
C GLN A 50 -12.27 -16.70 7.03
N THR A 51 -11.28 -16.46 6.17
CA THR A 51 -9.94 -17.00 6.40
C THR A 51 -9.21 -16.15 7.45
N PRO A 52 -8.64 -16.74 8.51
CA PRO A 52 -7.76 -16.03 9.43
C PRO A 52 -6.62 -15.36 8.68
N VAL A 53 -6.28 -14.12 9.04
CA VAL A 53 -5.14 -13.41 8.46
C VAL A 53 -3.89 -13.74 9.26
N THR A 54 -2.85 -14.23 8.59
CA THR A 54 -1.53 -14.50 9.17
C THR A 54 -0.48 -13.62 8.51
N PHE A 55 0.32 -12.90 9.32
CA PHE A 55 1.46 -12.14 8.82
C PHE A 55 2.68 -13.06 8.71
N VAL A 56 3.22 -13.21 7.50
CA VAL A 56 4.44 -13.97 7.23
C VAL A 56 5.59 -12.99 7.00
N PHE A 57 6.61 -13.03 7.85
CA PHE A 57 7.81 -12.22 7.74
C PHE A 57 8.92 -13.07 7.12
N SER A 58 9.18 -12.88 5.82
CA SER A 58 10.30 -13.57 5.14
C SER A 58 11.64 -13.07 5.67
N GLY A 59 12.65 -13.94 5.65
CA GLY A 59 14.03 -13.57 5.95
C GLY A 59 14.71 -12.75 4.85
N GLN A 60 16.03 -12.84 4.79
CA GLN A 60 16.85 -12.16 3.80
C GLN A 60 16.63 -12.72 2.38
N GLY A 61 16.66 -11.85 1.37
CA GLY A 61 16.52 -12.21 -0.06
C GLY A 61 15.43 -11.44 -0.80
N ALA A 62 14.47 -10.84 -0.07
CA ALA A 62 13.38 -10.06 -0.67
C ALA A 62 13.70 -8.55 -0.86
N GLN A 63 14.90 -8.11 -0.46
CA GLN A 63 15.28 -6.71 -0.56
C GLN A 63 15.44 -6.25 -2.02
N ARG A 64 14.97 -5.03 -2.32
CA ARG A 64 15.18 -4.36 -3.62
C ARG A 64 15.71 -2.96 -3.39
N HIS A 65 16.51 -2.46 -4.34
CA HIS A 65 16.98 -1.07 -4.32
C HIS A 65 15.79 -0.11 -4.18
N ALA A 66 15.94 0.93 -3.34
CA ALA A 66 14.94 1.97 -3.08
C ALA A 66 13.56 1.46 -2.56
N MET A 67 13.49 0.24 -2.02
CA MET A 67 12.24 -0.26 -1.42
C MET A 67 11.78 0.67 -0.27
N GLY A 68 10.46 0.81 -0.10
CA GLY A 68 9.90 1.61 0.98
C GLY A 68 9.96 3.14 0.77
N LEU A 69 10.82 3.68 -0.11
CA LEU A 69 10.92 5.14 -0.31
C LEU A 69 9.60 5.80 -0.71
N LYS A 70 8.86 5.20 -1.66
CA LYS A 70 7.54 5.71 -2.05
C LYS A 70 6.55 5.65 -0.88
N LEU A 71 6.62 4.62 -0.04
CA LEU A 71 5.74 4.50 1.13
C LEU A 71 6.08 5.55 2.20
N ILE A 72 7.36 5.85 2.43
CA ILE A 72 7.79 6.95 3.31
C ILE A 72 7.20 8.29 2.82
N LYS A 73 7.20 8.52 1.50
CA LYS A 73 6.68 9.75 0.91
C LYS A 73 5.16 9.87 0.98
N PHE A 74 4.42 8.79 0.74
CA PHE A 74 2.97 8.84 0.55
C PHE A 74 2.13 8.28 1.71
N SER A 75 2.73 7.52 2.63
CA SER A 75 2.03 6.92 3.78
C SER A 75 2.59 7.45 5.08
N ARG A 76 1.79 8.29 5.76
CA ARG A 76 2.16 8.85 7.07
C ARG A 76 2.39 7.77 8.13
N VAL A 77 1.59 6.71 8.12
CA VAL A 77 1.71 5.59 9.08
C VAL A 77 3.03 4.85 8.87
N PHE A 78 3.39 4.57 7.61
CA PHE A 78 4.66 3.92 7.29
C PHE A 78 5.86 4.80 7.63
N GLN A 79 5.79 6.09 7.33
CA GLN A 79 6.83 7.05 7.70
C GLN A 79 7.03 7.08 9.22
N LEU A 80 5.94 7.18 9.99
CA LEU A 80 6.02 7.22 11.46
C LEU A 80 6.58 5.93 12.04
N SER A 81 6.14 4.76 11.57
CA SER A 81 6.66 3.48 12.09
C SER A 81 8.16 3.33 11.88
N ILE A 82 8.68 3.79 10.74
CA ILE A 82 10.11 3.83 10.44
C ILE A 82 10.84 4.82 11.35
N MET A 83 10.31 6.04 11.48
CA MET A 83 10.98 7.14 12.18
C MET A 83 10.92 7.06 13.71
N SER A 84 10.01 6.27 14.27
CA SER A 84 9.91 6.03 15.72
C SER A 84 10.31 4.60 16.08
N ALA A 85 9.33 3.69 16.11
CA ALA A 85 9.48 2.36 16.70
C ALA A 85 10.65 1.55 16.10
N MET A 86 10.86 1.59 14.79
CA MET A 86 11.94 0.84 14.14
C MET A 86 13.32 1.46 14.38
N GLU A 87 13.45 2.78 14.22
CA GLU A 87 14.71 3.49 14.51
C GLU A 87 15.12 3.29 15.98
N ASP A 88 14.20 3.41 16.92
CA ASP A 88 14.46 3.19 18.34
C ASP A 88 14.84 1.74 18.64
N ALA A 89 14.18 0.77 17.99
CA ALA A 89 14.50 -0.64 18.13
C ALA A 89 15.93 -0.94 17.64
N LEU A 90 16.31 -0.42 16.47
CA LEU A 90 17.65 -0.63 15.90
C LEU A 90 18.74 0.02 16.76
N ARG A 91 18.51 1.22 17.28
CA ARG A 91 19.45 1.89 18.19
C ARG A 91 19.66 1.10 19.48
N ARG A 92 18.59 0.54 20.06
CA ARG A 92 18.69 -0.35 21.23
C ARG A 92 19.49 -1.63 20.95
N GLN A 93 19.51 -2.09 19.70
CA GLN A 93 20.33 -3.22 19.25
C GLN A 93 21.77 -2.83 18.88
N GLY A 94 22.18 -1.57 19.11
CA GLY A 94 23.55 -1.11 18.86
C GLY A 94 23.85 -0.71 17.41
N CYS A 95 22.84 -0.63 16.54
CA CYS A 95 23.05 -0.13 15.17
C CYS A 95 23.42 1.36 15.20
N GLN A 96 24.59 1.69 14.63
CA GLN A 96 25.10 3.06 14.56
C GLN A 96 24.56 3.84 13.35
N TRP A 97 24.10 3.12 12.31
CA TRP A 97 23.46 3.68 11.13
C TRP A 97 21.97 3.97 11.38
N SER A 98 21.38 4.87 10.58
CA SER A 98 19.97 5.24 10.68
C SER A 98 19.20 4.79 9.44
N LEU A 99 17.95 4.34 9.63
CA LEU A 99 17.02 4.06 8.53
C LEU A 99 16.66 5.31 7.72
N ARG A 100 16.96 6.48 8.27
CA ARG A 100 16.74 7.80 7.65
C ARG A 100 17.88 8.21 6.72
N SER A 101 19.01 7.50 6.74
CA SER A 101 20.21 7.92 6.00
C SER A 101 19.98 7.80 4.48
N PRO A 102 20.34 8.83 3.69
CA PRO A 102 19.96 8.94 2.28
C PRO A 102 20.75 8.05 1.31
N HIS A 103 21.38 6.95 1.75
CA HIS A 103 22.16 6.05 0.89
C HIS A 103 21.30 5.24 -0.12
N LEU A 104 20.10 5.71 -0.41
CA LEU A 104 19.18 5.20 -1.42
C LEU A 104 19.10 6.17 -2.61
N GLU A 105 20.19 6.86 -2.95
CA GLU A 105 20.32 7.52 -4.25
C GLU A 105 20.15 6.46 -5.35
N PRO A 106 19.33 6.72 -6.39
CA PRO A 106 19.23 5.83 -7.53
C PRO A 106 20.59 5.77 -8.23
N ALA A 107 21.05 4.56 -8.56
CA ALA A 107 22.05 4.40 -9.59
C ALA A 107 21.51 5.08 -10.86
N LYS A 108 22.33 5.96 -11.46
CA LYS A 108 22.03 6.66 -12.71
C LYS A 108 21.59 5.71 -13.81
#